data_AF-A0AAW6XN14-F1
#
_entry.id   AF-A0AAW6XN14-F1
#
_cell.length_a   1.000
_cell.length_b   1.000
_cell.length_c   1.000
_cell.angle_alpha   90.00
_cell.angle_beta   90.00
_cell.angle_gamma   90.00
#
_symmetry.space_group_name_H-M   'P 1'
#
loop_
_entity.id
_entity.type
_entity.pdbx_description
1 polymer ?
#
loop_
_entity_poly.entity_id
_entity_poly.type
_entity_poly.pdbx_seq_one_letter_code
_entity_poly.pdbx_strand_id
1 'polypeptide(L)'
;MRKNVKLLSTISIGAALASGAIAIFNNSSAATSAVQAASIILPSGYTKSAIIKWNQTRKASKALINASKKGMQENTYSGAGSDNTLVNVTKLTSTQQRELSQYTLSLINSARHQLGKL
;
A
#
# COMPACT_ATOMS: atom_id res chain seq x y z
N MET A 1 -38.14 42.26 24.83
CA MET A 1 -37.86 40.90 25.38
C MET A 1 -37.72 39.91 24.23
N ARG A 2 -36.54 39.33 23.97
CA ARG A 2 -36.42 38.03 23.27
C ARG A 2 -35.22 37.27 23.83
N LYS A 3 -35.53 36.10 24.40
CA LYS A 3 -34.62 35.15 25.03
C LYS A 3 -34.14 34.14 23.98
N ASN A 4 -32.91 33.67 24.15
CA ASN A 4 -32.31 32.57 23.41
C ASN A 4 -33.14 31.29 23.52
N VAL A 5 -33.29 30.55 22.42
CA VAL A 5 -33.65 29.12 22.46
C VAL A 5 -32.76 28.38 21.49
N LYS A 6 -31.88 27.52 22.03
CA LYS A 6 -31.18 26.47 21.30
C LYS A 6 -32.22 25.42 20.91
N LEU A 7 -32.27 25.02 19.64
CA LEU A 7 -33.01 23.84 19.23
C LEU A 7 -32.05 22.82 18.61
N LEU A 8 -31.81 21.77 19.37
CA LEU A 8 -31.19 20.53 18.95
C LEU A 8 -32.24 19.79 18.11
N SER A 9 -32.00 19.57 16.82
CA SER A 9 -32.86 18.71 16.00
C SER A 9 -32.03 17.62 15.36
N THR A 10 -32.21 16.42 15.90
CA THR A 10 -31.82 15.12 15.37
C THR A 10 -32.26 14.95 13.92
N ILE A 11 -31.32 14.78 12.99
CA ILE A 11 -31.63 14.38 11.63
C ILE A 11 -31.43 12.87 11.52
N SER A 12 -32.55 12.16 11.47
CA SER A 12 -32.66 10.75 11.13
C SER A 12 -32.13 10.51 9.71
N ILE A 13 -31.28 9.49 9.54
CA ILE A 13 -30.72 9.08 8.26
C ILE A 13 -31.84 8.52 7.39
N GLY A 14 -32.27 9.29 6.39
CA GLY A 14 -33.13 8.84 5.31
C GLY A 14 -32.29 8.66 4.05
N ALA A 15 -32.10 7.42 3.62
CA ALA A 15 -31.52 7.11 2.31
C ALA A 15 -32.56 7.42 1.22
N ALA A 16 -32.23 8.33 0.30
CA ALA A 16 -32.94 8.50 -0.95
C ALA A 16 -31.96 8.29 -2.11
N LEU A 17 -32.17 7.19 -2.81
CA LEU A 17 -31.54 6.88 -4.09
C LEU A 17 -32.19 7.72 -5.20
N ALA A 18 -31.32 8.18 -6.10
CA ALA A 18 -31.57 8.47 -7.50
C ALA A 18 -32.04 9.88 -7.89
N SER A 19 -31.11 10.56 -8.57
CA SER A 19 -31.26 11.21 -9.88
C SER A 19 -31.30 12.74 -9.91
N GLY A 20 -30.14 13.32 -10.27
CA GLY A 20 -30.12 14.46 -11.19
C GLY A 20 -30.05 15.87 -10.58
N ALA A 21 -28.87 16.27 -10.08
CA ALA A 21 -28.35 17.63 -10.25
C ALA A 21 -26.84 17.62 -9.96
N ILE A 22 -26.08 18.01 -10.97
CA ILE A 22 -24.62 17.98 -11.05
C ILE A 22 -24.07 19.13 -10.21
N ALA A 23 -23.52 18.83 -9.03
CA ALA A 23 -22.70 19.79 -8.30
C ALA A 23 -21.28 19.73 -8.88
N ILE A 24 -20.95 20.71 -9.72
CA ILE A 24 -19.59 20.91 -10.25
C ILE A 24 -18.72 21.41 -9.10
N PHE A 25 -18.08 20.47 -8.40
CA PHE A 25 -16.92 20.79 -7.57
C PHE A 25 -15.71 20.81 -8.50
N ASN A 26 -15.25 22.03 -8.83
CA ASN A 26 -13.93 22.24 -9.42
C ASN A 26 -12.86 21.95 -8.37
N ASN A 27 -12.69 20.68 -8.04
CA ASN A 27 -11.46 20.20 -7.44
C ASN A 27 -10.62 19.75 -8.63
N SER A 28 -9.52 20.47 -8.90
CA SER A 28 -8.54 20.04 -9.87
C SER A 28 -8.18 18.60 -9.56
N SER A 29 -8.73 17.67 -10.33
CA SER A 29 -8.35 16.27 -10.34
C SER A 29 -6.93 16.27 -10.85
N ALA A 30 -5.97 16.50 -9.96
CA ALA A 30 -4.61 16.05 -10.13
C ALA A 30 -4.77 14.61 -10.58
N ALA A 31 -4.36 14.33 -11.82
CA ALA A 31 -4.31 12.98 -12.31
C ALA A 31 -3.43 12.23 -11.31
N THR A 32 -4.06 11.52 -10.37
CA THR A 32 -3.42 10.49 -9.58
C THR A 32 -3.14 9.41 -10.60
N SER A 33 -2.03 9.56 -11.31
CA SER A 33 -1.37 8.47 -12.00
C SER A 33 -1.41 7.33 -11.01
N ALA A 34 -2.18 6.28 -11.32
CA ALA A 34 -2.21 5.08 -10.52
C ALA A 34 -0.80 4.51 -10.61
N VAL A 35 0.07 4.92 -9.68
CA VAL A 35 1.39 4.34 -9.54
C VAL A 35 1.11 2.91 -9.12
N GLN A 36 1.27 1.99 -10.08
CA GLN A 36 1.17 0.58 -9.78
C GLN A 36 2.24 0.30 -8.74
N ALA A 37 1.80 -0.03 -7.52
CA ALA A 37 2.73 -0.30 -6.43
C ALA A 37 3.68 -1.40 -6.88
N ALA A 38 4.97 -1.18 -6.69
CA ALA A 38 5.95 -2.23 -6.91
C ALA A 38 5.55 -3.46 -6.07
N SER A 39 5.76 -4.65 -6.62
CA SER A 39 5.44 -5.91 -5.96
C SER A 39 6.66 -6.81 -5.99
N ILE A 40 6.90 -7.49 -4.87
CA ILE A 40 7.90 -8.54 -4.77
C ILE A 40 7.28 -9.85 -5.24
N ILE A 41 7.91 -10.55 -6.18
CA ILE A 41 7.55 -11.91 -6.60
C ILE A 41 8.34 -12.92 -5.76
N LEU A 42 7.65 -13.89 -5.17
CA LEU A 42 8.24 -15.02 -4.47
C LEU A 42 8.13 -16.29 -5.32
N PRO A 43 9.22 -16.75 -5.97
CA PRO A 43 9.15 -17.89 -6.88
C PRO A 43 8.84 -19.20 -6.17
N SER A 44 8.38 -20.18 -6.95
CA SER A 44 8.12 -21.55 -6.49
C SER A 44 9.31 -22.12 -5.70
N GLY A 45 9.10 -22.40 -4.41
CA GLY A 45 10.13 -22.79 -3.45
C GLY A 45 10.20 -21.87 -2.23
N TYR A 46 9.68 -20.65 -2.34
CA TYR A 46 9.33 -19.79 -1.20
C TYR A 46 8.02 -20.26 -0.54
N THR A 47 8.08 -21.31 0.26
CA THR A 47 6.93 -21.77 1.04
C THR A 47 7.04 -21.35 2.50
N LYS A 48 5.91 -21.14 3.17
CA LYS A 48 5.86 -20.86 4.61
C LYS A 48 6.65 -21.91 5.42
N SER A 49 6.54 -23.19 5.06
CA SER A 49 7.26 -24.27 5.73
C SER A 49 8.76 -24.22 5.49
N ALA A 50 9.22 -23.91 4.27
CA ALA A 50 10.64 -23.77 3.96
C ALA A 50 11.27 -22.59 4.72
N ILE A 51 10.56 -21.46 4.83
CA ILE A 51 11.01 -20.30 5.59
C ILE A 51 11.06 -20.60 7.09
N ILE A 52 10.01 -21.21 7.66
CA ILE A 52 10.00 -21.59 9.08
C ILE A 52 11.16 -22.53 9.40
N LYS A 53 11.36 -23.56 8.57
CA LYS A 53 12.47 -24.51 8.74
C LYS A 53 13.82 -23.81 8.68
N TRP A 54 14.03 -22.90 7.72
CA TRP A 54 15.26 -22.12 7.63
C TRP A 54 15.46 -21.22 8.87
N ASN A 55 14.43 -20.52 9.33
CA ASN A 55 14.51 -19.65 10.52
C ASN A 55 14.88 -20.44 11.78
N GLN A 56 14.35 -21.65 11.94
CA GLN A 56 14.61 -22.52 13.09
C GLN A 56 15.99 -23.19 13.03
N THR A 57 16.39 -23.68 11.85
CA THR A 57 17.56 -24.57 11.71
C THR A 57 18.78 -23.88 11.11
N ARG A 58 18.62 -22.67 10.56
CA ARG A 58 19.59 -21.95 9.73
C ARG A 58 20.06 -22.73 8.48
N LYS A 59 19.37 -23.82 8.11
CA LYS A 59 19.65 -24.63 6.92
C LYS A 59 18.57 -24.43 5.87
N ALA A 60 18.92 -23.77 4.76
CA ALA A 60 18.01 -23.59 3.63
C ALA A 60 17.92 -24.88 2.79
N SER A 61 16.72 -25.23 2.32
CA SER A 61 16.57 -26.32 1.36
C SER A 61 17.11 -25.92 0.00
N LYS A 62 17.52 -26.89 -0.83
CA LYS A 62 17.93 -26.64 -2.22
C LYS A 62 16.84 -25.90 -3.01
N ALA A 63 15.57 -26.23 -2.76
CA ALA A 63 14.42 -25.55 -3.35
C ALA A 63 14.36 -24.07 -2.95
N LEU A 64 14.53 -23.75 -1.67
CA LEU A 64 14.54 -22.37 -1.18
C LEU A 64 15.73 -21.57 -1.75
N ILE A 65 16.91 -22.18 -1.81
CA ILE A 65 18.11 -21.55 -2.39
C ILE A 65 17.88 -21.22 -3.87
N ASN A 66 17.35 -22.17 -4.64
CA ASN A 66 17.06 -21.95 -6.06
C ASN A 66 15.97 -20.90 -6.25
N ALA A 67 14.93 -20.91 -5.43
CA ALA A 67 13.88 -19.90 -5.46
C ALA A 67 14.42 -18.50 -5.11
N SER A 68 15.35 -18.38 -4.16
CA SER A 68 16.03 -17.10 -3.86
C SER A 68 16.87 -16.61 -5.03
N LYS A 69 17.62 -17.49 -5.70
CA LYS A 69 18.38 -17.12 -6.90
C LYS A 69 17.46 -16.64 -8.02
N LYS A 70 16.36 -17.36 -8.25
CA LYS A 70 15.34 -16.99 -9.23
C LYS A 70 14.67 -15.67 -8.86
N GLY A 71 14.35 -15.48 -7.58
CA GLY A 71 13.71 -14.25 -7.09
C GLY A 71 14.62 -13.05 -7.26
N MET A 72 15.92 -13.20 -7.08
CA MET A 72 16.91 -12.16 -7.37
C MET A 72 16.97 -11.79 -8.87
N GLN A 73 16.68 -12.73 -9.77
CA GLN A 73 16.62 -12.48 -11.22
C GLN A 73 15.28 -11.89 -11.67
N GLU A 74 14.18 -12.25 -11.01
CA GLU A 74 12.83 -11.80 -11.37
C GLU A 74 12.43 -10.47 -10.72
N ASN A 75 12.90 -10.19 -9.49
CA ASN A 75 12.67 -8.92 -8.80
C ASN A 75 13.71 -7.89 -9.23
N THR A 76 13.62 -7.47 -10.48
CA THR A 76 14.47 -6.40 -11.00
C THR A 76 13.79 -5.05 -10.83
N TYR A 77 14.62 -4.02 -10.65
CA TYR A 77 14.14 -2.65 -10.69
C TYR A 77 13.76 -2.28 -12.13
N SER A 78 12.48 -2.01 -12.37
CA SER A 78 11.97 -1.66 -13.70
C SER A 78 12.23 -0.20 -14.10
N GLY A 79 13.05 0.53 -13.35
CA GLY A 79 13.21 1.98 -13.47
C GLY A 79 12.17 2.74 -12.63
N ALA A 80 12.58 3.86 -12.04
CA ALA A 80 11.67 4.87 -11.57
C ALA A 80 11.06 5.50 -12.83
N GLY A 81 9.77 5.81 -12.78
CA GLY A 81 9.15 6.62 -13.83
C GLY A 81 9.79 8.01 -13.90
N SER A 82 9.04 9.00 -14.38
CA SER A 82 9.49 10.40 -14.48
C SER A 82 9.65 11.12 -13.13
N ASP A 83 9.77 10.40 -12.00
CA ASP A 83 9.90 10.99 -10.68
C ASP A 83 11.35 11.45 -10.44
N ASN A 84 11.54 12.76 -10.44
CA ASN A 84 12.81 13.43 -10.19
C ASN A 84 12.84 14.10 -8.80
N THR A 85 11.95 13.71 -7.89
CA THR A 85 11.83 14.33 -6.56
C THR A 85 13.08 14.04 -5.72
N LEU A 86 13.76 15.08 -5.27
CA LEU A 86 14.89 14.96 -4.33
C LEU A 86 14.37 14.82 -2.90
N VAL A 87 14.78 13.74 -2.22
CA VAL A 87 14.40 13.45 -0.84
C VAL A 87 15.61 13.60 0.08
N ASN A 88 15.50 14.46 1.10
CA ASN A 88 16.50 14.53 2.17
C ASN A 88 16.20 13.48 3.25
N VAL A 89 16.92 12.37 3.21
CA VAL A 89 16.73 11.22 4.13
C VAL A 89 16.98 11.55 5.60
N THR A 90 17.71 12.63 5.91
CA THR A 90 17.96 13.07 7.29
C THR A 90 16.89 14.05 7.81
N LYS A 91 16.04 14.58 6.91
CA LYS A 91 15.05 15.62 7.19
C LYS A 91 13.75 15.37 6.42
N LEU A 92 13.17 14.19 6.62
CA LEU A 92 11.89 13.82 6.00
C LEU A 92 10.74 14.65 6.60
N THR A 93 9.89 15.19 5.74
CA THR A 93 8.60 15.75 6.17
C THR A 93 7.68 14.63 6.69
N SER A 94 6.68 14.98 7.50
CA SER A 94 5.70 14.00 7.99
C SER A 94 4.94 13.29 6.86
N THR A 95 4.72 13.98 5.74
CA THR A 95 4.11 13.38 4.55
C THR A 95 5.03 12.33 3.92
N GLN A 96 6.31 12.64 3.72
CA GLN A 96 7.29 11.69 3.17
C GLN A 96 7.50 10.48 4.09
N GLN A 97 7.51 10.68 5.41
CA GLN A 97 7.59 9.57 6.36
C GLN A 97 6.40 8.61 6.24
N ARG A 98 5.19 9.18 6.13
CA ARG A 98 3.96 8.40 5.95
C ARG A 98 3.97 7.64 4.63
N GLU A 99 4.32 8.31 3.54
CA GLU A 99 4.39 7.73 2.21
C GLU A 99 5.39 6.57 2.13
N LEU A 100 6.61 6.77 2.63
CA LEU A 100 7.62 5.71 2.70
C LEU A 100 7.15 4.51 3.52
N SER A 101 6.48 4.76 4.64
CA SER A 101 5.94 3.70 5.49
C SER A 101 4.84 2.92 4.77
N GLN A 102 3.88 3.62 4.17
CA GLN A 102 2.76 3.00 3.43
C GLN A 102 3.26 2.20 2.23
N TYR A 103 4.17 2.77 1.45
CA TYR A 103 4.78 2.09 0.32
C TYR A 103 5.54 0.83 0.75
N THR A 104 6.34 0.94 1.82
CA THR A 104 7.09 -0.20 2.38
C THR A 104 6.15 -1.29 2.90
N LEU A 105 5.07 -0.93 3.61
CA LEU A 105 4.07 -1.89 4.05
C LEU A 105 3.38 -2.58 2.87
N SER A 106 3.05 -1.84 1.81
CA SER A 106 2.46 -2.39 0.59
C SER A 106 3.37 -3.47 -0.04
N LEU A 107 4.66 -3.18 -0.17
CA LEU A 107 5.67 -4.12 -0.67
C LEU A 107 5.78 -5.38 0.22
N ILE A 108 5.85 -5.20 1.53
CA ILE A 108 5.93 -6.32 2.48
C ILE A 108 4.66 -7.19 2.39
N ASN A 109 3.49 -6.55 2.30
CA ASN A 109 2.23 -7.27 2.23
C ASN A 109 2.06 -8.01 0.91
N SER A 110 2.62 -7.50 -0.20
CA SER A 110 2.62 -8.21 -1.49
C SER A 110 3.34 -9.57 -1.39
N ALA A 111 4.46 -9.63 -0.65
CA ALA A 111 5.16 -10.88 -0.37
C ALA A 111 4.42 -11.77 0.64
N ARG A 112 3.80 -11.18 1.68
CA ARG A 112 3.04 -11.93 2.70
C ARG A 112 1.82 -12.63 2.12
N HIS A 113 1.11 -11.98 1.20
CA HIS A 113 -0.03 -12.57 0.50
C HIS A 113 0.35 -13.84 -0.26
N GLN A 114 1.50 -13.86 -0.93
CA GLN A 114 2.02 -15.06 -1.62
C GLN A 114 2.36 -16.21 -0.67
N LEU A 115 2.58 -15.91 0.62
CA LEU A 115 2.81 -16.90 1.67
C LEU A 115 1.53 -17.30 2.43
N GLY A 116 0.36 -16.84 1.96
CA GLY A 116 -0.94 -17.11 2.60
C GLY A 116 -1.14 -16.34 3.90
N LYS A 117 -0.49 -15.18 4.06
CA LYS A 117 -0.76 -14.25 5.17
C LYS A 117 -1.53 -13.04 4.64
N LEU A 118 -2.59 -12.66 5.34
CA LEU A 118 -3.24 -11.35 5.21
C LEU A 118 -2.37 -10.27 5.87
#